data_AF-A0A968ME84-F1
#
_entry.id   AF-A0A968ME84-F1
#
_cell.length_a   1.000
_cell.length_b   1.000
_cell.length_c   1.000
_cell.angle_alpha   90.00
_cell.angle_beta   90.00
_cell.angle_gamma   90.00
#
_symmetry.space_group_name_H-M   'P 1'
#
loop_
_entity.id
_entity.type
_entity.pdbx_description
1 polymer ?
#
loop_
_entity_poly.entity_id
_entity_poly.type
_entity_poly.pdbx_seq_one_letter_code
_entity_poly.pdbx_strand_id
1 'polypeptide(L)'
;MGAIIQAFRSDRHFGHYADFVEFLFGTGCRMSEAIGLLWKHISDDCSSVWIGETLTRGQRKATKTNQARTITLTSQLQTLLKERKNKGGEPNDLVFTAARGGPIDDHNFRNRAWVKILMQLEIDYRKPYTTRHTLISHVLRSLCGG
;
A
#
# COMPACT_ATOMS: atom_id res chain seq x y z
N MET A 1 -0.36 12.10 7.60
CA MET A 1 -0.38 11.22 6.41
C MET A 1 0.18 11.91 5.18
N GLY A 2 -0.31 13.11 4.81
CA GLY A 2 0.19 13.86 3.65
C GLY A 2 1.71 14.07 3.61
N ALA A 3 2.34 14.42 4.74
CA ALA A 3 3.79 14.58 4.82
C ALA A 3 4.59 13.32 4.43
N ILE A 4 4.12 12.13 4.84
CA ILE A 4 4.78 10.86 4.49
C ILE A 4 4.63 10.57 3.00
N ILE A 5 3.43 10.74 2.45
CA ILE A 5 3.20 10.54 1.00
C ILE A 5 4.07 11.51 0.21
N GLN A 6 4.13 12.79 0.61
CA GLN A 6 4.96 13.79 -0.05
C GLN A 6 6.45 13.46 0.02
N ALA A 7 6.94 13.02 1.19
CA ALA A 7 8.32 12.59 1.35
C ALA A 7 8.67 11.40 0.44
N PHE A 8 7.75 10.43 0.29
CA PHE A 8 7.89 9.39 -0.72
C PHE A 8 7.95 9.99 -2.13
N ARG A 9 6.96 10.81 -2.53
CA ARG A 9 6.89 11.44 -3.88
C ARG A 9 8.17 12.20 -4.24
N SER A 10 8.82 12.83 -3.27
CA SER A 10 10.04 13.62 -3.48
C SER A 10 11.36 12.83 -3.31
N ASP A 11 11.36 11.60 -2.77
CA ASP A 11 12.59 10.80 -2.63
C ASP A 11 12.98 10.11 -3.94
N ARG A 12 14.19 10.38 -4.42
CA ARG A 12 14.74 9.86 -5.69
C ARG A 12 14.80 8.34 -5.81
N HIS A 13 14.83 7.59 -4.70
CA HIS A 13 14.91 6.13 -4.70
C HIS A 13 13.57 5.46 -4.39
N PHE A 14 12.71 6.13 -3.63
CA PHE A 14 11.48 5.54 -3.11
C PHE A 14 10.18 6.15 -3.66
N GLY A 15 10.26 7.18 -4.50
CA GLY A 15 9.08 7.80 -5.14
C GLY A 15 8.16 6.85 -5.87
N HIS A 16 8.69 5.75 -6.41
CA HIS A 16 7.89 4.68 -7.03
C HIS A 16 6.83 4.09 -6.07
N TYR A 17 7.07 4.11 -4.76
CA TYR A 17 6.14 3.57 -3.76
C TYR A 17 5.13 4.59 -3.24
N ALA A 18 5.13 5.84 -3.72
CA ALA A 18 4.23 6.87 -3.22
C ALA A 18 2.75 6.50 -3.39
N ASP A 19 2.36 6.06 -4.58
CA ASP A 19 0.96 5.67 -4.86
C ASP A 19 0.54 4.45 -4.02
N PHE A 20 1.47 3.52 -3.79
CA PHE A 20 1.24 2.36 -2.93
C PHE A 20 0.98 2.79 -1.48
N VAL A 21 1.78 3.74 -0.96
CA VAL A 21 1.61 4.29 0.40
C VAL A 21 0.32 5.11 0.52
N GLU A 22 -0.03 5.87 -0.51
CA GLU A 22 -1.28 6.63 -0.55
C GLU A 22 -2.51 5.72 -0.57
N PHE A 23 -2.49 4.68 -1.41
CA PHE A 23 -3.54 3.65 -1.43
C PHE A 23 -3.69 2.96 -0.07
N LEU A 24 -2.57 2.60 0.55
CA LEU A 24 -2.51 2.03 1.89
C LEU A 24 -3.18 2.94 2.93
N PHE A 25 -2.84 4.23 2.96
CA PHE A 25 -3.45 5.18 3.88
C PHE A 25 -4.94 5.40 3.61
N GLY A 26 -5.34 5.52 2.34
CA GLY A 26 -6.72 5.82 1.98
C GLY A 26 -7.68 4.64 2.12
N THR A 27 -7.19 3.40 2.07
CA THR A 27 -8.03 2.19 2.21
C THR A 27 -7.91 1.50 3.56
N GLY A 28 -6.83 1.76 4.32
CA GLY A 28 -6.54 1.06 5.56
C GLY A 28 -6.25 -0.45 5.39
N CYS A 29 -6.05 -0.93 4.15
CA CYS A 29 -5.80 -2.34 3.90
C CYS A 29 -4.41 -2.76 4.42
N ARG A 30 -4.25 -4.07 4.64
CA ARG A 30 -2.95 -4.61 5.05
C ARG A 30 -1.99 -4.53 3.88
N MET A 31 -0.71 -4.33 4.18
CA MET A 31 0.35 -4.28 3.16
C MET A 31 0.32 -5.51 2.24
N SER A 32 0.18 -6.72 2.78
CA SER A 32 0.10 -7.95 1.97
C SER A 32 -1.15 -8.05 1.09
N GLU A 33 -2.23 -7.35 1.44
CA GLU A 33 -3.44 -7.24 0.61
C GLU A 33 -3.12 -6.34 -0.61
N ALA A 34 -2.57 -5.14 -0.37
CA ALA A 34 -2.18 -4.21 -1.43
C ALA A 34 -1.06 -4.76 -2.35
N ILE A 35 -0.07 -5.46 -1.78
CA ILE A 35 1.01 -6.11 -2.54
C ILE A 35 0.45 -7.18 -3.48
N GLY A 36 -0.62 -7.87 -3.09
CA GLY A 36 -1.27 -8.90 -3.88
C GLY A 36 -2.37 -8.39 -4.81
N LEU A 37 -2.64 -7.08 -4.82
CA LEU A 37 -3.76 -6.51 -5.54
C LEU A 37 -3.55 -6.61 -7.05
N LEU A 38 -4.55 -7.15 -7.75
CA LEU A 38 -4.57 -7.28 -9.21
C LEU A 38 -5.60 -6.32 -9.78
N TRP A 39 -5.42 -5.92 -11.05
CA TRP A 39 -6.36 -5.01 -11.70
C TRP A 39 -7.78 -5.58 -11.78
N LYS A 40 -7.96 -6.90 -11.94
CA LYS A 40 -9.28 -7.55 -11.90
C LYS A 40 -10.02 -7.40 -10.57
N HIS A 41 -9.35 -6.97 -9.51
CA HIS A 41 -9.96 -6.71 -8.20
C HIS A 41 -10.50 -5.28 -8.09
N ILE A 42 -10.19 -4.39 -9.04
CA ILE A 42 -10.67 -3.01 -9.06
C ILE A 42 -11.81 -2.93 -10.07
N SER A 43 -12.89 -2.23 -9.72
CA SER A 43 -13.99 -2.00 -10.67
C SER A 43 -13.52 -1.19 -11.89
N ASP A 44 -14.18 -1.33 -13.04
CA ASP A 44 -13.71 -0.70 -14.28
C ASP A 44 -13.61 0.83 -14.20
N ASP A 45 -14.52 1.44 -13.45
CA ASP A 45 -14.58 2.88 -13.15
C ASP A 45 -13.64 3.32 -12.02
N CYS A 46 -12.91 2.37 -11.42
CA CYS A 46 -12.06 2.51 -10.24
C CYS A 46 -12.80 2.99 -8.98
N SER A 47 -14.13 2.93 -8.92
CA SER A 47 -14.92 3.40 -7.75
C SER A 47 -14.83 2.48 -6.54
N SER A 48 -14.43 1.22 -6.73
CA SER A 48 -14.32 0.24 -5.64
C SER A 48 -13.19 -0.76 -5.86
N VAL A 49 -12.72 -1.34 -4.77
CA VAL A 49 -11.71 -2.40 -4.78
C VAL A 49 -12.15 -3.57 -3.90
N TRP A 50 -12.07 -4.77 -4.46
CA TRP A 50 -12.27 -6.01 -3.74
C TRP A 50 -10.97 -6.50 -3.08
N ILE A 51 -11.05 -6.81 -1.80
CA ILE A 51 -9.94 -7.28 -0.97
C ILE A 51 -10.32 -8.62 -0.38
N GLY A 52 -9.95 -9.72 -1.04
CA GLY A 52 -10.12 -11.08 -0.53
C GLY A 52 -8.86 -11.93 -0.52
N GLU A 53 -7.78 -11.46 -1.14
CA GLU A 53 -6.52 -12.17 -1.27
C GLU A 53 -5.34 -11.38 -0.71
N THR A 54 -4.30 -12.12 -0.36
CA THR A 54 -3.00 -11.59 0.06
C THR A 54 -1.90 -12.25 -0.72
N LEU A 55 -0.80 -11.53 -0.92
CA LEU A 55 0.44 -12.09 -1.47
C LEU A 55 1.53 -11.97 -0.40
N THR A 56 2.17 -13.09 -0.06
CA THR A 56 3.26 -13.11 0.93
C THR A 56 4.28 -14.14 0.52
N ARG A 57 5.56 -13.75 0.42
CA ARG A 57 6.67 -14.62 -0.02
C ARG A 57 6.35 -15.35 -1.34
N GLY A 58 5.76 -14.62 -2.30
CA GLY A 58 5.34 -15.17 -3.60
C GLY A 58 4.10 -16.07 -3.58
N GLN A 59 3.52 -16.35 -2.41
CA GLN A 59 2.36 -17.22 -2.27
C GLN A 59 1.09 -16.38 -2.15
N ARG A 60 0.18 -16.52 -3.13
CA ARG A 60 -1.16 -15.94 -3.08
C ARG A 60 -2.06 -16.81 -2.21
N LYS A 61 -2.72 -16.19 -1.24
CA LYS A 61 -3.61 -16.88 -0.29
C LYS A 61 -4.86 -16.06 -0.06
N ALA A 62 -5.99 -16.74 0.16
CA ALA A 62 -7.17 -16.10 0.72
C ALA A 62 -6.82 -15.43 2.06
N THR A 63 -7.47 -14.31 2.36
CA THR A 63 -7.28 -13.63 3.63
C THR A 63 -7.59 -14.58 4.81
N LYS A 64 -6.69 -14.60 5.82
CA LYS A 64 -6.73 -15.55 6.95
C LYS A 64 -8.02 -15.56 7.77
N THR A 65 -8.90 -14.57 7.60
CA THR A 65 -10.14 -14.39 8.38
C THR A 65 -11.42 -14.41 7.53
N ASN A 66 -11.38 -14.91 6.29
CA ASN A 66 -12.59 -15.19 5.47
C ASN A 66 -13.58 -14.02 5.25
N GLN A 67 -13.22 -12.78 5.57
CA GLN A 67 -14.03 -11.61 5.24
C GLN A 67 -13.38 -10.89 4.07
N ALA A 68 -13.56 -11.46 2.88
CA ALA A 68 -13.40 -10.69 1.66
C ALA A 68 -14.34 -9.48 1.75
N ARG A 69 -13.85 -8.32 1.38
CA ARG A 69 -14.59 -7.06 1.52
C ARG A 69 -14.37 -6.18 0.31
N THR A 70 -15.36 -5.37 -0.01
CA THR A 70 -15.23 -4.32 -1.01
C THR A 70 -15.09 -2.98 -0.31
N ILE A 71 -14.11 -2.19 -0.72
CA ILE A 71 -13.88 -0.84 -0.20
C ILE A 71 -14.28 0.14 -1.29
N THR A 72 -15.22 1.04 -1.00
CA THR A 72 -15.52 2.19 -1.86
C THR A 72 -14.35 3.17 -1.80
N LEU A 73 -13.86 3.58 -2.97
CA LEU A 73 -12.69 4.43 -3.11
C LEU A 73 -13.09 5.91 -3.18
N THR A 74 -12.34 6.75 -2.47
CA THR A 74 -12.49 8.21 -2.55
C THR A 74 -12.11 8.71 -3.94
N SER A 75 -12.62 9.87 -4.36
CA SER A 75 -12.29 10.47 -5.66
C SER A 75 -10.78 10.61 -5.88
N GLN A 76 -10.01 10.91 -4.83
CA GLN A 76 -8.55 10.96 -4.88
C GLN A 76 -7.93 9.61 -5.28
N LEU A 77 -8.34 8.51 -4.65
CA LEU A 77 -7.84 7.18 -5.00
C LEU A 77 -8.32 6.73 -6.38
N GLN A 78 -9.52 7.12 -6.79
CA GLN A 78 -10.02 6.85 -8.14
C GLN A 78 -9.11 7.50 -9.19
N THR A 79 -8.77 8.78 -9.02
CA THR A 79 -7.85 9.49 -9.92
C THR A 79 -6.49 8.80 -9.97
N LEU A 80 -5.90 8.49 -8.80
CA LEU A 80 -4.64 7.76 -8.70
C LEU A 80 -4.66 6.44 -9.47
N LEU A 81 -5.71 5.63 -9.30
CA LEU A 81 -5.81 4.33 -9.97
C LEU A 81 -6.05 4.49 -11.49
N LYS A 82 -6.85 5.46 -11.92
CA LYS A 82 -7.06 5.75 -13.35
C LYS A 82 -5.75 6.17 -14.03
N GLU A 83 -4.98 7.07 -13.41
CA GLU A 83 -3.66 7.48 -13.93
C GLU A 83 -2.68 6.31 -14.04
N ARG A 84 -2.73 5.37 -13.10
CA ARG A 84 -1.93 4.14 -13.17
C ARG A 84 -2.42 3.20 -14.28
N LYS A 85 -3.73 2.96 -14.40
CA LYS A 85 -4.33 2.10 -15.43
C LYS A 85 -4.03 2.60 -16.84
N ASN A 86 -4.00 3.93 -17.03
CA ASN A 86 -3.64 4.56 -18.30
C ASN A 86 -2.18 4.29 -18.74
N LYS A 87 -1.29 3.90 -17.81
CA LYS A 87 0.09 3.50 -18.11
C LYS A 87 0.21 2.00 -18.45
N GLY A 88 -0.89 1.26 -18.40
CA GLY A 88 -0.96 -0.18 -18.59
C GLY A 88 -1.49 -0.91 -17.36
N GLY A 89 -2.02 -2.13 -17.57
CA GLY A 89 -2.53 -2.97 -16.49
C GLY A 89 -3.58 -3.96 -16.99
N GLU A 90 -3.13 -5.15 -17.35
CA GLU A 90 -4.03 -6.25 -17.68
C GLU A 90 -4.69 -6.81 -16.42
N PRO A 91 -5.84 -7.51 -16.52
CA PRO A 91 -6.59 -7.98 -15.35
C PRO A 91 -5.76 -8.78 -14.33
N ASN A 92 -4.75 -9.53 -14.77
CA ASN A 92 -3.89 -10.34 -13.91
C ASN A 92 -2.56 -9.66 -13.54
N ASP A 93 -2.35 -8.41 -13.93
CA ASP A 93 -1.18 -7.63 -13.52
C ASP A 93 -1.36 -7.07 -12.11
N LEU A 94 -0.24 -6.93 -11.41
CA LEU A 94 -0.17 -6.28 -10.11
C LEU A 94 -0.42 -4.77 -10.25
N VAL A 95 -1.30 -4.24 -9.40
CA VAL A 95 -1.59 -2.80 -9.37
C VAL A 95 -0.38 -2.01 -8.87
N PHE A 96 0.33 -2.57 -7.89
CA PHE A 96 1.55 -2.01 -7.31
C PHE A 96 2.70 -3.01 -7.41
N THR A 97 3.82 -2.56 -7.96
CA THR A 97 5.01 -3.39 -8.20
C THR A 97 6.23 -2.82 -7.52
N ALA A 98 7.26 -3.65 -7.35
CA ALA A 98 8.59 -3.15 -7.01
C ALA A 98 9.15 -2.30 -8.18
N ALA A 99 10.17 -1.48 -7.90
CA ALA A 99 10.77 -0.59 -8.91
C ALA A 99 11.32 -1.32 -10.16
N ARG A 100 11.65 -2.62 -10.03
CA ARG A 100 12.10 -3.48 -11.14
C ARG A 100 10.99 -4.39 -11.69
N GLY A 101 9.73 -4.14 -11.34
CA GLY A 101 8.61 -5.01 -11.63
C GLY A 101 8.41 -6.12 -10.58
N GLY A 102 7.34 -6.89 -10.74
CA GLY A 102 6.97 -7.96 -9.83
C GLY A 102 6.46 -7.49 -8.45
N PRO A 103 6.17 -8.42 -7.53
CA PRO A 103 5.64 -8.12 -6.21
C PRO A 103 6.62 -7.27 -5.37
N ILE A 104 6.07 -6.33 -4.61
CA ILE A 104 6.84 -5.62 -3.59
C ILE A 104 7.21 -6.62 -2.47
N ASP A 105 8.49 -6.65 -2.12
CA ASP A 105 8.97 -7.39 -0.95
C ASP A 105 8.68 -6.59 0.34
N ASP A 106 7.84 -7.14 1.21
CA ASP A 106 7.34 -6.45 2.41
C ASP A 106 8.45 -6.17 3.44
N HIS A 107 9.46 -7.03 3.50
CA HIS A 107 10.60 -6.87 4.39
C HIS A 107 11.51 -5.73 3.92
N ASN A 108 11.88 -5.73 2.64
CA ASN A 108 12.71 -4.70 2.03
C ASN A 108 12.01 -3.35 2.02
N PHE A 109 10.73 -3.30 1.66
CA PHE A 109 9.95 -2.05 1.70
C PHE A 109 9.98 -1.45 3.11
N ARG A 110 9.72 -2.25 4.15
CA ARG A 110 9.70 -1.78 5.54
C ARG A 110 11.07 -1.31 6.02
N ASN A 111 12.09 -2.13 5.86
CA ASN A 111 13.40 -1.86 6.46
C ASN A 111 14.24 -0.83 5.69
N ARG A 112 13.93 -0.59 4.41
CA ARG A 112 14.70 0.33 3.56
C ARG A 112 13.92 1.59 3.22
N ALA A 113 12.73 1.44 2.64
CA ALA A 113 11.96 2.59 2.17
C ALA A 113 11.25 3.29 3.34
N TRP A 114 10.45 2.54 4.09
CA TRP A 114 9.62 3.11 5.15
C TRP A 114 10.43 3.72 6.30
N VAL A 115 11.36 2.95 6.88
CA VAL A 115 12.20 3.45 7.98
C VAL A 115 12.96 4.71 7.58
N LYS A 116 13.51 4.75 6.36
CA LYS A 116 14.27 5.91 5.90
C LYS A 116 13.38 7.16 5.74
N ILE A 117 12.19 7.02 5.17
CA ILE A 117 11.25 8.16 5.05
C ILE A 117 10.83 8.67 6.42
N LEU A 118 10.56 7.79 7.39
CA LEU A 118 10.22 8.21 8.74
C LEU A 118 11.38 8.93 9.44
N MET A 119 12.60 8.44 9.30
CA MET A 119 13.79 9.12 9.85
C MET A 119 14.01 10.50 9.25
N GLN A 120 13.79 10.67 7.94
CA GLN A 120 13.87 11.99 7.28
C GLN A 120 12.85 12.99 7.81
N LEU A 121 11.70 12.50 8.26
CA LEU A 121 10.62 13.30 8.83
C LEU A 121 10.72 13.41 10.36
N GLU A 122 11.78 12.88 10.97
CA GLU A 122 11.97 12.84 12.43
C GLU A 122 10.79 12.16 13.16
N ILE A 123 10.13 11.21 12.48
CA ILE A 123 9.03 10.42 13.03
C ILE A 123 9.60 9.15 13.63
N ASP A 124 9.41 8.96 14.93
CA ASP A 124 9.84 7.75 15.62
C ASP A 124 9.15 6.50 15.07
N TYR A 125 9.94 5.61 14.48
CA TYR A 125 9.46 4.30 14.06
C TYR A 125 9.39 3.33 15.24
N ARG A 126 8.19 3.10 15.78
CA ARG A 126 7.97 2.04 16.77
C ARG A 126 7.78 0.68 16.08
N LYS A 127 8.67 -0.27 16.36
CA LYS A 127 8.46 -1.67 15.97
C LYS A 127 7.21 -2.21 16.70
N PRO A 128 6.28 -2.88 16.00
CA PRO A 128 5.13 -3.53 16.64
C PRO A 128 5.61 -4.57 17.65
N TYR A 129 5.10 -4.53 18.89
CA TYR A 129 5.49 -5.45 19.98
C TYR A 129 4.99 -6.88 19.79
N THR A 130 4.04 -7.11 18.90
CA THR A 130 3.57 -8.44 18.53
C THR A 130 3.49 -8.56 17.02
N THR A 131 3.78 -9.75 16.53
CA THR A 131 3.91 -10.11 15.13
C THR A 131 2.71 -9.66 14.28
N ARG A 132 3.02 -8.81 13.29
CA ARG A 132 2.30 -8.60 12.02
C ARG A 132 1.03 -7.70 12.07
N HIS A 133 1.10 -6.66 11.24
CA HIS A 133 0.11 -5.61 10.95
C HIS A 133 0.15 -4.48 11.99
N THR A 134 0.32 -3.20 11.65
CA THR A 134 -0.04 -2.50 10.42
C THR A 134 0.80 -1.23 10.36
N LEU A 135 1.62 -1.07 9.32
CA LEU A 135 2.49 0.11 9.11
C LEU A 135 1.70 1.43 9.30
N ILE A 136 0.48 1.44 8.77
CA ILE A 136 -0.50 2.54 8.83
C ILE A 136 -1.12 2.68 10.23
N SER A 137 -1.58 1.59 10.85
CA SER A 137 -2.21 1.67 12.19
C SER A 137 -1.25 2.17 13.27
N HIS A 138 0.05 1.89 13.14
CA HIS A 138 1.04 2.42 14.07
C HIS A 138 1.23 3.93 13.93
N VAL A 139 1.34 4.44 12.70
CA VAL A 139 1.48 5.89 12.47
C VAL A 139 0.20 6.66 12.82
N LEU A 140 -0.98 6.10 12.52
CA LEU A 140 -2.25 6.73 12.93
C LEU A 140 -2.35 6.89 14.45
N ARG A 141 -1.78 5.95 15.22
CA ARG A 141 -1.77 6.05 16.68
C ARG A 141 -0.75 7.05 17.21
N SER A 142 0.39 7.23 16.54
CA SER A 142 1.41 8.18 16.97
C SER A 142 1.08 9.64 16.62
N LEU A 143 0.26 9.88 15.60
CA LEU A 143 -0.15 11.24 15.20
C LEU A 143 -1.33 11.81 16.00
N CYS A 144 -2.08 10.96 16.72
CA CYS A 144 -3.20 11.39 17.57
C CYS A 144 -2.85 11.40 19.08
N GLY A 145 -1.56 11.27 19.43
CA GLY A 145 -1.08 11.27 20.80
C GLY A 145 0.09 12.25 20.96
N GLY A 146 -0.24 13.54 20.95
CA GLY A 146 0.65 14.67 21.19
C GLY A 146 -0.20 15.91 21.41
#